data_AF-A0A9D7TS84-F1
#
_entry.id   AF-A0A9D7TS84-F1
#
_cell.length_a   1.000
_cell.length_b   1.000
_cell.length_c   1.000
_cell.angle_alpha   90.00
_cell.angle_beta   90.00
_cell.angle_gamma   90.00
#
_symmetry.space_group_name_H-M   'P 1'
#
loop_
_entity.id
_entity.type
_entity.pdbx_description
1 polymer ?
#
loop_
_entity_poly.entity_id
_entity_poly.type
_entity_poly.pdbx_seq_one_letter_code
_entity_poly.pdbx_strand_id
1 'polypeptide(L)' 'MALANKRVSEIAARVERTAELAGVTKRYVRLVINGDRKNQNVLSIYMELQERENLLVQAVKELVPFN' A
#
# COMPACT_ATOMS: atom_id res chain seq x y z
N MET A 1 -11.64 16.29 9.24
CA MET A 1 -10.98 16.33 7.92
C MET A 1 -9.60 15.66 7.85
N ALA A 2 -8.84 15.51 8.95
CA ALA A 2 -7.48 14.95 8.93
C ALA A 2 -7.36 13.46 8.53
N LEU A 3 -8.34 12.62 8.87
CA LEU A 3 -8.30 11.17 8.62
C LEU A 3 -8.31 10.79 7.12
N ALA A 4 -9.00 11.58 6.29
CA ALA A 4 -9.06 11.33 4.86
C ALA A 4 -7.69 11.57 4.19
N ASN A 5 -7.00 12.65 4.57
CA ASN A 5 -5.69 13.00 4.00
C ASN A 5 -4.61 11.94 4.31
N LYS A 6 -4.63 11.35 5.51
CA LYS A 6 -3.65 10.33 5.91
C LYS A 6 -3.79 9.02 5.11
N ARG A 7 -5.04 8.57 4.86
CA ARG A 7 -5.28 7.38 4.03
C ARG A 7 -4.85 7.59 2.58
N VAL A 8 -5.08 8.80 2.04
CA VAL A 8 -4.63 9.16 0.69
C VAL A 8 -3.10 9.13 0.60
N SER A 9 -2.38 9.57 1.64
CA SER A 9 -0.91 9.52 1.64
C SER A 9 -0.35 8.11 1.73
N GLU A 10 -0.96 7.22 2.53
CA GLU A 10 -0.54 5.81 2.65
C GLU A 10 -0.70 5.06 1.33
N ILE A 11 -1.84 5.25 0.65
CA ILE A 11 -2.08 4.66 -0.68
C ILE A 11 -1.07 5.21 -1.70
N ALA A 12 -0.79 6.52 -1.67
CA ALA A 12 0.18 7.13 -2.57
C ALA A 12 1.59 6.54 -2.38
N ALA A 13 2.02 6.36 -1.12
CA ALA A 13 3.31 5.77 -0.78
C ALA A 13 3.40 4.30 -1.24
N ARG A 14 2.35 3.49 -1.04
CA ARG A 14 2.32 2.11 -1.53
C ARG A 14 2.37 2.02 -3.05
N VAL A 15 1.65 2.89 -3.76
CA VAL A 15 1.69 2.96 -5.22
C VAL A 15 3.09 3.28 -5.73
N GLU A 16 3.78 4.23 -5.09
CA GLU A 16 5.15 4.61 -5.43
C GLU A 16 6.12 3.44 -5.25
N ARG A 17 6.10 2.81 -4.08
CA ARG A 17 6.99 1.69 -3.77
C ARG A 17 6.73 0.46 -4.65
N THR A 18 5.46 0.19 -4.98
CA THR A 18 5.09 -0.88 -5.92
C THR A 18 5.66 -0.60 -7.32
N ALA A 19 5.61 0.66 -7.76
CA ALA A 19 6.14 1.05 -9.08
C ALA A 19 7.65 0.81 -9.17
N GLU A 20 8.39 1.19 -8.13
CA GLU A 20 9.83 0.97 -8.02
C GLU A 20 10.20 -0.52 -8.03
N LEU A 21 9.52 -1.33 -7.20
CA LEU A 21 9.79 -2.77 -7.10
C LEU A 21 9.42 -3.54 -8.36
N ALA A 22 8.34 -3.16 -9.03
CA ALA A 22 7.88 -3.84 -10.25
C ALA A 22 8.50 -3.28 -11.54
N GLY A 23 9.27 -2.18 -11.47
CA GLY A 23 9.87 -1.52 -12.64
C GLY A 23 8.83 -0.91 -13.59
N VAL A 24 7.72 -0.40 -13.06
CA VAL A 24 6.61 0.18 -13.84
C VAL A 24 6.27 1.58 -13.38
N THR A 25 5.44 2.30 -14.13
CA THR A 25 5.01 3.65 -13.74
C THR A 25 3.93 3.63 -12.64
N LYS A 26 3.91 4.66 -11.78
CA LYS A 26 2.84 4.87 -10.77
C LYS A 26 1.44 4.84 -11.39
N ARG A 27 1.29 5.38 -12.60
CA ARG A 27 0.03 5.37 -13.36
C ARG A 27 -0.40 3.95 -13.69
N TYR A 28 0.53 3.11 -14.15
CA TYR A 28 0.23 1.71 -14.47
C TYR A 28 -0.20 0.92 -13.24
N VAL A 29 0.45 1.13 -12.10
CA VAL A 29 0.03 0.52 -10.82
C VAL A 29 -1.41 0.89 -10.45
N ARG A 30 -1.80 2.17 -10.57
CA ARG A 30 -3.19 2.61 -10.32
C ARG A 30 -4.20 1.93 -11.24
N LEU A 31 -3.88 1.80 -12.53
CA LEU A 31 -4.73 1.09 -13.49
C LEU A 31 -4.88 -0.39 -13.13
N VAL A 32 -3.83 -1.03 -12.63
CA VAL A 32 -3.89 -2.44 -12.19
C VAL A 32 -4.77 -2.57 -10.94
N ILE A 33 -4.60 -1.70 -9.95
CA ILE A 33 -5.39 -1.71 -8.70
C ILE A 33 -6.87 -1.44 -8.98
N ASN A 34 -7.18 -0.53 -9.91
CA ASN A 34 -8.55 -0.21 -10.31
C ASN A 34 -9.21 -1.31 -11.17
N GLY A 35 -8.45 -2.31 -11.62
CA GLY A 35 -8.95 -3.39 -12.49
C GLY A 35 -8.94 -3.06 -13.99
N ASP A 36 -8.51 -1.86 -14.38
CA ASP A 36 -8.39 -1.42 -15.78
C ASP A 36 -7.30 -2.20 -16.54
N ARG A 37 -6.33 -2.78 -15.81
CA ARG A 37 -5.26 -3.62 -16.37
C ARG A 37 -5.07 -4.88 -15.51
N LYS A 38 -4.68 -5.98 -16.14
CA LYS A 38 -4.36 -7.24 -15.46
C LYS A 38 -2.85 -7.42 -15.40
N ASN A 39 -2.29 -7.33 -14.20
CA ASN A 39 -0.90 -7.68 -13.92
C ASN A 39 -0.81 -8.25 -12.50
N GLN A 40 -0.74 -9.58 -12.39
CA GLN A 40 -0.75 -10.25 -11.10
C GLN A 40 0.50 -9.96 -10.28
N ASN A 41 1.66 -9.74 -10.92
CA ASN A 41 2.88 -9.41 -10.20
C ASN A 41 2.74 -8.06 -9.47
N VAL A 42 2.31 -7.02 -10.19
CA VAL A 42 2.05 -5.68 -9.60
C VAL A 42 1.02 -5.76 -8.48
N LEU A 43 -0.06 -6.51 -8.68
CA LEU A 43 -1.08 -6.69 -7.67
C LEU A 43 -0.53 -7.41 -6.42
N SER A 44 0.26 -8.47 -6.60
CA SER A 44 0.84 -9.24 -5.49
C SER A 44 1.78 -8.39 -4.63
N ILE A 45 2.66 -7.62 -5.26
CA ILE A 45 3.58 -6.70 -4.56
C ILE A 45 2.80 -5.66 -3.77
N TYR A 46 1.77 -5.07 -4.37
CA TYR A 46 0.94 -4.06 -3.69
C TYR A 46 0.24 -4.64 -2.46
N MET A 47 -0.35 -5.84 -2.58
CA MET A 47 -1.05 -6.51 -1.48
C MET A 47 -0.08 -6.91 -0.36
N GLU A 48 1.10 -7.42 -0.70
CA GLU A 48 2.13 -7.77 0.28
C GLU A 48 2.60 -6.54 1.10
N LEU A 49 2.81 -5.40 0.44
CA LEU A 49 3.14 -4.15 1.12
C LEU A 49 2.02 -3.72 2.09
N GLN A 50 0.77 -3.82 1.66
CA GLN A 50 -0.38 -3.51 2.50
C GLN A 50 -0.50 -4.44 3.72
N GLU A 51 -0.25 -5.73 3.54
CA GLU A 51 -0.28 -6.70 4.65
C GLU A 51 0.84 -6.45 5.66
N ARG A 52 2.07 -6.21 5.19
CA ARG A 52 3.21 -5.90 6.07
C ARG A 52 2.98 -4.63 6.88
N GLU A 53 2.38 -3.59 6.30
CA GLU A 53 1.99 -2.38 7.01
C GLU A 53 0.98 -2.69 8.14
N ASN A 54 -0.03 -3.51 7.85
CA ASN A 54 -1.02 -3.91 8.86
C ASN A 54 -0.40 -4.70 10.02
N LEU A 55 0.50 -5.64 9.71
CA LEU A 55 1.22 -6.44 10.71
C LEU A 55 2.11 -5.56 11.60
N LEU A 56 2.82 -4.59 11.02
CA LEU A 56 3.62 -3.64 11.79
C LEU A 56 2.76 -2.82 12.74
N VAL A 57 1.60 -2.33 12.28
CA VAL A 57 0.68 -1.56 13.13
C VAL A 57 0.14 -2.44 14.27
N GLN A 58 -0.18 -3.70 14.02
CA GLN A 58 -0.62 -4.64 15.05
C GLN A 58 0.49 -4.89 16.08
N ALA A 59 1.71 -5.19 15.64
CA ALA A 59 2.85 -5.40 16.54
C ALA A 59 3.14 -4.18 17.42
N VAL A 60 3.03 -2.96 16.86
CA VAL A 60 3.19 -1.72 17.65
C VAL A 60 2.08 -1.58 18.69
N LYS A 61 0.83 -1.93 18.37
CA LYS A 61 -0.27 -1.90 19.34
C LYS A 61 -0.09 -2.91 20.48
N GLU A 62 0.51 -4.05 20.20
CA GLU A 62 0.82 -5.07 21.21
C GLU A 62 1.99 -4.65 22.11
N LEU A 63 2.99 -3.96 21.55
CA LEU A 63 4.19 -3.50 22.27
C LEU A 63 3.93 -2.29 23.18
N VAL A 64 2.98 -1.42 22.83
CA VAL A 64 2.67 -0.23 23.62
C VAL A 64 1.40 -0.50 24.42
N PRO A 65 1.49 -0.72 25.75
CA PRO A 65 0.30 -0.81 26.58
C PRO A 65 -0.32 0.58 26.65
N PHE A 66 -1.24 0.87 25.75
CA PHE A 66 -2.11 2.04 25.87
C PHE A 66 -3.07 1.79 27.03
N ASN A 67 -2.64 2.16 28.24
CA ASN A 67 -3.55 2.52 29.33
C ASN A 67 -4.20 3.88 29.03
#